data_AF-A0A847CAB5-F1
#
_entry.id   AF-A0A847CAB5-F1
#
_cell.length_a   1.000
_cell.length_b   1.000
_cell.length_c   1.000
_cell.angle_alpha   90.00
_cell.angle_beta   90.00
_cell.angle_gamma   90.00
#
_symmetry.space_group_name_H-M   'P 1'
#
loop_
_entity.id
_entity.type
_entity.pdbx_description
1 polymer ?
#
loop_
_entity_poly.entity_id
_entity_poly.type
_entity_poly.pdbx_seq_one_letter_code
_entity_poly.pdbx_strand_id
1 'polypeptide(L)'
;MKPYVKNNLTQEVCRAEVRRLCESDADALVRVQERAAGTLRDASLYVMSEREDFLRIMKNGEISALFANGELCGAAGLRFPGDEEYPESAALDFIFVLPEYRKNGIGRELIRISVRRAFERFGAGCVVATVSPKNIPSLLSFMSINGFRISALRQKYGCKLRYILTCEKNSKKLYTVYERFEISDIYGISKMLAAGYEGIAVFRDERKIYIWLAK
;
A
#
# COMPACT_ATOMS: atom_id res chain seq x y z
N MET A 1 3.02 19.18 21.74
CA MET A 1 2.93 18.13 20.71
C MET A 1 4.28 17.42 20.67
N LYS A 2 4.40 16.20 21.21
CA LYS A 2 5.68 15.46 21.26
C LYS A 2 5.81 14.57 20.02
N PRO A 3 6.93 14.60 19.28
CA PRO A 3 7.17 13.62 18.23
C PRO A 3 7.55 12.29 18.88
N TYR A 4 6.77 11.25 18.61
CA TYR A 4 7.03 9.89 19.09
C TYR A 4 7.22 8.97 17.89
N VAL A 5 8.47 8.72 17.51
CA VAL A 5 8.89 7.55 16.74
C VAL A 5 10.29 7.15 17.23
N LYS A 6 10.36 6.13 18.08
CA LYS A 6 11.54 5.26 18.20
C LYS A 6 11.07 3.88 17.75
N ASN A 7 11.56 3.42 16.61
CA ASN A 7 11.65 1.99 16.30
C ASN A 7 12.71 1.77 15.23
N ASN A 8 13.87 1.27 15.70
CA ASN A 8 14.87 0.46 15.00
C ASN A 8 15.09 0.71 13.50
N LEU A 9 15.48 1.92 13.14
CA LEU A 9 16.32 2.16 11.97
C LEU A 9 17.76 1.87 12.42
N THR A 10 18.45 0.96 11.74
CA THR A 10 19.85 0.63 12.01
C THR A 10 20.72 1.88 12.00
N GLN A 11 21.57 2.00 13.02
CA GLN A 11 22.38 3.16 13.37
C GLN A 11 23.41 3.52 12.28
N GLU A 12 23.07 4.52 11.47
CA GLU A 12 23.90 5.67 11.15
C GLU A 12 22.91 6.84 11.01
N VAL A 13 23.19 7.97 11.63
CA VAL A 13 22.20 9.01 12.03
C VAL A 13 21.42 9.58 10.83
N CYS A 14 20.36 8.89 10.40
CA CYS A 14 19.30 9.44 9.56
C CYS A 14 18.21 9.96 10.50
N ARG A 15 18.07 11.28 10.62
CA ARG A 15 16.86 11.88 11.20
C ARG A 15 15.73 11.62 10.20
N ALA A 16 15.03 10.51 10.41
CA ALA A 16 13.86 10.16 9.62
C ALA A 16 12.62 10.82 10.24
N GLU A 17 11.95 11.69 9.49
CA GLU A 17 10.72 12.35 9.93
C GLU A 17 9.59 12.09 8.94
N VAL A 18 8.37 11.93 9.45
CA VAL A 18 7.17 11.86 8.59
C VAL A 18 6.43 13.18 8.70
N ARG A 19 6.23 13.84 7.55
CA ARG A 19 5.40 15.05 7.46
C ARG A 19 4.24 14.88 6.49
N ARG A 20 3.21 15.70 6.70
CA ARG A 20 2.15 15.92 5.71
C ARG A 20 2.72 16.84 4.62
N LEU A 21 2.45 16.52 3.36
CA LEU A 21 2.77 17.38 2.23
C LEU A 21 1.62 18.34 1.90
N CYS A 22 1.96 19.48 1.31
CA CYS A 22 1.01 20.45 0.76
C CYS A 22 1.26 20.67 -0.74
N GLU A 23 0.43 21.51 -1.38
CA GLU A 23 0.45 21.71 -2.84
C GLU A 23 1.81 22.17 -3.38
N SER A 24 2.58 22.94 -2.61
CA SER A 24 3.93 23.36 -3.00
C SER A 24 4.94 22.20 -3.07
N ASP A 25 4.63 21.04 -2.50
CA ASP A 25 5.46 19.83 -2.57
C ASP A 25 5.17 18.97 -3.82
N ALA A 26 4.15 19.30 -4.63
CA ALA A 26 3.68 18.46 -5.73
C ALA A 26 4.78 18.16 -6.77
N ASP A 27 5.57 19.16 -7.16
CA ASP A 27 6.63 18.97 -8.15
C ASP A 27 7.78 18.09 -7.59
N ALA A 28 8.04 18.18 -6.29
CA ALA A 28 9.01 17.32 -5.62
C ALA A 28 8.52 15.86 -5.59
N LEU A 29 7.22 15.64 -5.37
CA LEU A 29 6.61 14.31 -5.44
C LEU A 29 6.75 13.68 -6.83
N VAL A 30 6.47 14.44 -7.90
CA VAL A 30 6.62 13.96 -9.28
C VAL A 30 8.05 13.48 -9.52
N ARG A 31 9.05 14.29 -9.19
CA ARG A 31 10.47 13.94 -9.38
C ARG A 31 10.88 12.71 -8.57
N VAL A 32 10.45 12.60 -7.32
CA VAL A 32 10.82 11.45 -6.46
C VAL A 32 10.10 10.18 -6.91
N GLN A 33 8.84 10.28 -7.35
CA GLN A 33 8.10 9.17 -7.93
C GLN A 33 8.80 8.66 -9.19
N GLU A 34 9.17 9.55 -10.12
CA GLU A 34 9.89 9.21 -11.36
C GLU A 34 11.18 8.46 -11.05
N ARG A 35 11.98 8.97 -10.11
CA ARG A 35 13.20 8.31 -9.67
C ARG A 35 12.93 6.93 -9.07
N ALA A 36 11.90 6.80 -8.23
CA ALA A 36 11.53 5.52 -7.63
C ALA A 36 11.07 4.51 -8.70
N ALA A 37 10.23 4.94 -9.64
CA ALA A 37 9.64 4.14 -10.71
C ALA A 37 10.68 3.73 -11.76
N GLY A 38 11.61 4.63 -12.12
CA GLY A 38 12.66 4.38 -13.11
C GLY A 38 13.65 3.27 -12.74
N THR A 39 13.64 2.80 -11.49
CA THR A 39 14.44 1.66 -11.03
C THR A 39 13.71 0.31 -11.08
N LEU A 40 12.43 0.31 -11.42
CA LEU A 40 11.65 -0.91 -11.52
C LEU A 40 12.00 -1.64 -12.81
N ARG A 41 12.39 -2.91 -12.70
CA ARG A 41 12.64 -3.77 -13.88
C ARG A 41 11.38 -4.06 -14.70
N ASP A 42 10.22 -3.96 -14.06
CA ASP A 42 8.90 -4.15 -14.68
C ASP A 42 8.03 -2.94 -14.33
N ALA A 43 7.77 -2.10 -15.32
CA ALA A 43 6.94 -0.89 -15.17
C ALA A 43 5.47 -1.24 -14.84
N SER A 44 5.01 -2.47 -15.06
CA SER A 44 3.65 -2.88 -14.69
C SER A 44 3.44 -3.01 -13.18
N LEU A 45 4.52 -2.99 -12.38
CA LEU A 45 4.48 -3.10 -10.92
C LEU A 45 3.92 -1.84 -10.24
N TYR A 46 3.99 -0.69 -10.90
CA TYR A 46 3.58 0.60 -10.36
C TYR A 46 2.95 1.45 -11.46
N VAL A 47 1.84 2.13 -11.14
CA VAL A 47 1.24 3.12 -12.03
C VAL A 47 1.59 4.49 -11.49
N MET A 48 2.28 5.28 -12.28
CA MET A 48 2.65 6.64 -11.90
C MET A 48 1.40 7.51 -11.81
N SER A 49 1.35 8.34 -10.78
CA SER A 49 0.38 9.42 -10.65
C SER A 49 0.90 10.67 -11.37
N GLU A 50 -0.01 11.42 -11.97
CA GLU A 50 0.31 12.74 -12.51
C GLU A 50 0.31 13.79 -11.39
N ARG A 51 0.82 14.98 -11.69
CA ARG A 51 0.84 16.09 -10.73
C ARG A 51 -0.56 16.42 -10.21
N GLU A 52 -1.54 16.41 -11.10
CA GLU A 52 -2.95 16.68 -10.84
C GLU A 52 -3.57 15.61 -9.93
N ASP A 53 -3.11 14.36 -10.00
CA ASP A 53 -3.54 13.31 -9.08
C ASP A 53 -3.04 13.59 -7.66
N PHE A 54 -1.79 14.03 -7.50
CA PHE A 54 -1.27 14.41 -6.19
C PHE A 54 -2.03 15.58 -5.59
N LEU A 55 -2.29 16.62 -6.37
CA LEU A 55 -3.09 17.77 -5.91
C LEU A 55 -4.50 17.35 -5.50
N ARG A 56 -5.13 16.44 -6.26
CA ARG A 56 -6.45 15.88 -5.92
C ARG A 56 -6.43 15.13 -4.59
N ILE A 57 -5.40 14.32 -4.34
CA ILE A 57 -5.23 13.60 -3.07
C ILE A 57 -4.99 14.58 -1.92
N MET A 58 -4.15 15.61 -2.11
CA MET A 58 -3.91 16.64 -1.08
C MET A 58 -5.18 17.41 -0.71
N LYS A 59 -6.04 17.68 -1.70
CA LYS A 59 -7.33 18.37 -1.50
C LYS A 59 -8.35 17.48 -0.79
N ASN A 60 -8.50 16.24 -1.26
CA ASN A 60 -9.53 15.30 -0.79
C ASN A 60 -8.97 14.24 0.16
N GLY A 61 -7.93 14.57 0.91
CA GLY A 61 -7.18 13.57 1.67
C GLY A 61 -5.85 14.09 2.20
N GLU A 62 -4.84 13.25 2.08
CA GLU A 62 -3.52 13.54 2.62
C GLU A 62 -2.43 12.74 1.92
N ILE A 63 -1.28 13.39 1.68
CA ILE A 63 -0.04 12.70 1.33
C ILE A 63 0.91 12.75 2.53
N SER A 64 1.27 11.56 3.04
CA SER A 64 2.34 11.36 4.02
C SER A 64 3.65 11.18 3.31
N ALA A 65 4.70 11.86 3.76
CA ALA A 65 6.03 11.69 3.21
C ALA A 65 7.06 11.49 4.31
N LEU A 66 8.01 10.60 4.02
CA LEU A 66 9.20 10.40 4.83
C LEU A 66 10.34 11.27 4.29
N PHE A 67 11.02 11.95 5.20
CA PHE A 67 12.24 12.69 4.94
C PHE A 67 13.39 12.03 5.66
N ALA A 68 14.51 11.84 4.97
CA ALA A 68 15.77 11.43 5.57
C ALA A 68 16.80 12.52 5.25
N ASN A 69 17.45 13.08 6.28
CA ASN A 69 18.43 14.16 6.14
C ASN A 69 17.88 15.39 5.38
N GLY A 70 16.58 15.69 5.56
CA GLY A 70 15.89 16.80 4.88
C GLY A 70 15.42 16.50 3.45
N GLU A 71 15.70 15.30 2.92
CA GLU A 71 15.30 14.90 1.57
C GLU A 71 14.09 13.97 1.55
N LEU A 72 13.15 14.22 0.65
CA LEU A 72 11.98 13.38 0.41
C LEU A 72 12.41 12.02 -0.13
N CYS A 73 12.22 10.96 0.65
CA CYS A 73 12.68 9.62 0.30
C CYS A 73 11.57 8.59 0.06
N GLY A 74 10.34 8.91 0.43
CA GLY A 74 9.17 8.09 0.12
C GLY A 74 7.89 8.79 0.50
N ALA A 75 6.79 8.39 -0.11
CA ALA A 75 5.47 8.96 0.15
C ALA A 75 4.35 7.93 -0.03
N ALA A 76 3.23 8.21 0.62
CA ALA A 76 1.97 7.49 0.46
C ALA A 76 0.80 8.47 0.39
N GLY A 77 -0.08 8.28 -0.59
CA GLY A 77 -1.26 9.10 -0.80
C GLY A 77 -2.53 8.41 -0.33
N LEU A 78 -3.24 9.03 0.60
CA LEU A 78 -4.53 8.57 1.11
C LEU A 78 -5.62 9.56 0.67
N ARG A 79 -6.62 9.07 -0.06
CA ARG A 79 -7.75 9.85 -0.55
C ARG A 79 -9.06 9.37 0.08
N PHE A 80 -9.97 10.30 0.37
CA PHE A 80 -11.31 10.00 0.85
C PHE A 80 -12.34 10.98 0.26
N PRO A 81 -13.45 10.51 -0.34
CA PRO A 81 -13.86 9.11 -0.50
C PRO A 81 -12.97 8.30 -1.47
N GLY A 82 -13.16 6.99 -1.49
CA GLY A 82 -12.51 6.02 -2.38
C GLY A 82 -12.96 6.15 -3.83
N ASP A 83 -12.80 5.10 -4.64
CA ASP A 83 -13.32 5.08 -6.02
C ASP A 83 -14.81 4.67 -6.05
N GLU A 84 -15.40 4.63 -7.24
CA GLU A 84 -16.82 4.27 -7.43
C GLU A 84 -17.17 2.87 -6.92
N GLU A 85 -16.19 1.95 -6.89
CA GLU A 85 -16.38 0.59 -6.37
C GLU A 85 -16.37 0.56 -4.83
N TYR A 86 -15.73 1.55 -4.20
CA TYR A 86 -15.59 1.66 -2.75
C TYR A 86 -15.79 3.11 -2.23
N PRO A 87 -16.97 3.72 -2.46
CA PRO A 87 -17.20 5.14 -2.19
C PRO A 87 -17.13 5.52 -0.71
N GLU A 88 -17.40 4.58 0.20
CA GLU A 88 -17.35 4.81 1.66
C GLU A 88 -15.98 4.48 2.28
N SER A 89 -15.00 4.08 1.47
CA SER A 89 -13.65 3.74 1.92
C SER A 89 -12.68 4.90 1.77
N ALA A 90 -11.53 4.82 2.45
CA ALA A 90 -10.36 5.62 2.08
C ALA A 90 -9.47 4.82 1.12
N ALA A 91 -9.05 5.42 0.01
CA ALA A 91 -8.15 4.79 -0.95
C ALA A 91 -6.69 5.15 -0.66
N LEU A 92 -5.84 4.15 -0.47
CA LEU A 92 -4.39 4.30 -0.45
C LEU A 92 -3.87 4.17 -1.89
N ASP A 93 -3.91 5.29 -2.61
CA ASP A 93 -3.78 5.36 -4.08
C ASP A 93 -2.36 5.02 -4.55
N PHE A 94 -1.34 5.47 -3.83
CA PHE A 94 0.05 5.19 -4.19
C PHE A 94 0.94 5.07 -2.96
N ILE A 95 2.03 4.32 -3.12
CA ILE A 95 3.15 4.29 -2.19
C ILE A 95 4.42 4.10 -3.01
N PHE A 96 5.41 4.96 -2.79
CA PHE A 96 6.75 4.76 -3.35
C PHE A 96 7.82 5.07 -2.32
N VAL A 97 8.94 4.39 -2.45
CA VAL A 97 10.15 4.60 -1.65
C VAL A 97 11.33 4.54 -2.60
N LEU A 98 12.22 5.53 -2.47
CA LEU A 98 13.46 5.59 -3.23
C LEU A 98 14.31 4.32 -3.00
N PRO A 99 15.03 3.84 -4.03
CA PRO A 99 15.72 2.56 -4.01
C PRO A 99 16.67 2.36 -2.82
N GLU A 100 17.47 3.38 -2.52
CA GLU A 100 18.47 3.37 -1.44
C GLU A 100 17.84 3.33 -0.04
N TYR A 101 16.54 3.62 0.08
CA TYR A 101 15.78 3.54 1.33
C TYR A 101 14.87 2.29 1.40
N ARG A 102 14.85 1.44 0.36
CA ARG A 102 14.06 0.20 0.38
C ARG A 102 14.63 -0.77 1.43
N LYS A 103 13.78 -1.70 1.89
CA LYS A 103 14.08 -2.72 2.91
C LYS A 103 14.29 -2.19 4.34
N ASN A 104 14.22 -0.88 4.57
CA ASN A 104 14.27 -0.27 5.91
C ASN A 104 12.90 -0.20 6.61
N GLY A 105 11.91 -0.99 6.17
CA GLY A 105 10.54 -0.96 6.73
C GLY A 105 9.70 0.28 6.40
N ILE A 106 10.25 1.25 5.65
CA ILE A 106 9.61 2.54 5.36
C ILE A 106 8.25 2.38 4.68
N GLY A 107 8.14 1.52 3.67
CA GLY A 107 6.86 1.28 2.99
C GLY A 107 5.78 0.78 3.95
N ARG A 108 6.14 -0.15 4.85
CA ARG A 108 5.24 -0.66 5.90
C ARG A 108 4.80 0.46 6.84
N GLU A 109 5.72 1.32 7.24
CA GLU A 109 5.41 2.43 8.15
C GLU A 109 4.48 3.46 7.50
N LEU A 110 4.72 3.81 6.23
CA LEU A 110 3.82 4.67 5.46
C LEU A 110 2.41 4.07 5.33
N ILE A 111 2.28 2.76 5.10
CA ILE A 111 0.97 2.09 5.09
C ILE A 111 0.31 2.20 6.48
N ARG A 112 1.02 1.89 7.57
CA ARG A 112 0.48 1.97 8.94
C ARG A 112 -0.03 3.36 9.28
N ILE A 113 0.75 4.39 8.95
CA ILE A 113 0.38 5.78 9.15
C ILE A 113 -0.87 6.13 8.36
N SER A 114 -0.95 5.67 7.10
CA SER A 114 -2.11 5.90 6.24
C SER A 114 -3.37 5.24 6.78
N VAL A 115 -3.30 3.97 7.21
CA VAL A 115 -4.42 3.24 7.82
C VAL A 115 -4.91 3.94 9.08
N ARG A 116 -3.98 4.33 9.97
CA ARG A 116 -4.34 5.07 11.18
C ARG A 116 -5.07 6.38 10.84
N ARG A 117 -4.54 7.15 9.89
CA ARG A 117 -5.15 8.43 9.46
C ARG A 117 -6.52 8.21 8.84
N ALA A 118 -6.71 7.18 8.02
CA ALA A 118 -8.02 6.84 7.47
C ALA A 118 -9.06 6.65 8.57
N PHE A 119 -8.73 5.88 9.61
CA PHE A 119 -9.68 5.52 10.67
C PHE A 119 -9.88 6.61 11.73
N GLU A 120 -8.83 7.35 12.08
CA GLU A 120 -8.86 8.34 13.17
C GLU A 120 -9.20 9.75 12.67
N ARG A 121 -8.68 10.14 11.49
CA ARG A 121 -8.85 11.50 10.96
C ARG A 121 -9.99 11.60 9.98
N PHE A 122 -10.11 10.64 9.06
CA PHE A 122 -11.15 10.65 8.02
C PHE A 122 -12.40 9.86 8.42
N GLY A 123 -12.37 9.14 9.54
CA GLY A 123 -13.50 8.35 10.02
C GLY A 123 -13.91 7.19 9.11
N ALA A 124 -13.04 6.78 8.17
CA ALA A 124 -13.35 5.71 7.23
C ALA A 124 -13.60 4.38 7.96
N GLY A 125 -14.57 3.60 7.50
CA GLY A 125 -14.80 2.23 7.97
C GLY A 125 -13.85 1.21 7.35
N CYS A 126 -13.26 1.54 6.20
CA CYS A 126 -12.41 0.66 5.41
C CYS A 126 -11.32 1.45 4.69
N VAL A 127 -10.15 0.83 4.52
CA VAL A 127 -9.08 1.29 3.63
C VAL A 127 -8.95 0.32 2.47
N VAL A 128 -8.90 0.85 1.24
CA VAL A 128 -8.73 0.09 0.01
C VAL A 128 -7.39 0.43 -0.62
N ALA A 129 -6.67 -0.56 -1.13
CA ALA A 129 -5.46 -0.38 -1.92
C ALA A 129 -5.46 -1.35 -3.10
N THR A 130 -4.68 -1.05 -4.13
CA THR A 130 -4.46 -2.00 -5.23
C THR A 130 -2.98 -2.32 -5.37
N VAL A 131 -2.67 -3.58 -5.63
CA VAL A 131 -1.28 -4.04 -5.79
C VAL A 131 -1.18 -4.99 -6.97
N SER A 132 -0.15 -4.82 -7.82
CA SER A 132 0.15 -5.79 -8.87
C SER A 132 0.41 -7.17 -8.26
N PRO A 133 -0.16 -8.27 -8.77
CA PRO A 133 0.17 -9.63 -8.32
C PRO A 133 1.67 -9.96 -8.40
N LYS A 134 2.40 -9.28 -9.31
CA LYS A 134 3.85 -9.42 -9.46
C LYS A 134 4.65 -8.58 -8.45
N ASN A 135 4.04 -7.62 -7.77
CA ASN A 135 4.70 -6.73 -6.81
C ASN A 135 4.72 -7.36 -5.40
N ILE A 136 5.49 -8.46 -5.30
CA ILE A 136 5.66 -9.24 -4.06
C ILE A 136 6.12 -8.36 -2.89
N PRO A 137 7.10 -7.43 -3.03
CA PRO A 137 7.51 -6.58 -1.91
C PRO A 137 6.38 -5.73 -1.33
N SER A 138 5.51 -5.15 -2.19
CA SER A 138 4.35 -4.41 -1.73
C SER A 138 3.32 -5.32 -1.07
N LEU A 139 3.03 -6.49 -1.67
CA LEU A 139 2.10 -7.46 -1.06
C LEU A 139 2.57 -7.87 0.34
N LEU A 140 3.83 -8.23 0.52
CA LEU A 140 4.38 -8.56 1.85
C LEU A 140 4.29 -7.38 2.83
N SER A 141 4.45 -6.14 2.35
CA SER A 141 4.32 -4.95 3.19
C SER A 141 2.88 -4.76 3.68
N PHE A 142 1.89 -4.85 2.80
CA PHE A 142 0.48 -4.78 3.15
C PHE A 142 0.04 -5.93 4.05
N MET A 143 0.35 -7.18 3.66
CA MET A 143 -0.06 -8.37 4.41
C MET A 143 0.62 -8.50 5.78
N SER A 144 1.70 -7.77 6.03
CA SER A 144 2.33 -7.68 7.36
C SER A 144 1.63 -6.73 8.33
N ILE A 145 0.57 -6.05 7.89
CA ILE A 145 -0.23 -5.14 8.70
C ILE A 145 -1.56 -5.81 8.99
N ASN A 146 -1.85 -6.00 10.28
CA ASN A 146 -3.09 -6.63 10.71
C ASN A 146 -4.31 -5.92 10.12
N GLY A 147 -5.24 -6.72 9.61
CA GLY A 147 -6.50 -6.25 9.05
C GLY A 147 -6.51 -6.17 7.53
N PHE A 148 -5.36 -6.11 6.85
CA PHE A 148 -5.35 -6.20 5.39
C PHE A 148 -5.67 -7.61 4.91
N ARG A 149 -6.50 -7.68 3.87
CA ARG A 149 -6.90 -8.90 3.16
C ARG A 149 -6.91 -8.64 1.68
N ILE A 150 -6.69 -9.66 0.88
CA ILE A 150 -6.92 -9.61 -0.56
C ILE A 150 -8.37 -10.05 -0.80
N SER A 151 -9.24 -9.11 -1.15
CA SER A 151 -10.68 -9.36 -1.33
C SER A 151 -11.05 -9.74 -2.76
N ALA A 152 -10.25 -9.30 -3.73
CA ALA A 152 -10.52 -9.53 -5.13
C ALA A 152 -9.27 -9.43 -6.00
N LEU A 153 -9.41 -9.93 -7.22
CA LEU A 153 -8.45 -9.75 -8.30
C LEU A 153 -9.22 -9.15 -9.48
N ARG A 154 -8.79 -7.99 -9.98
CA ARG A 154 -9.51 -7.19 -10.97
C ARG A 154 -8.55 -6.58 -11.99
N GLN A 155 -9.07 -6.25 -13.17
CA GLN A 155 -8.36 -5.37 -14.10
C GLN A 155 -8.61 -3.91 -13.70
N LYS A 156 -7.53 -3.13 -13.55
CA LYS A 156 -7.54 -1.68 -13.30
C LYS A 156 -6.49 -1.02 -14.20
N TYR A 157 -6.53 0.31 -14.36
CA TYR A 157 -5.49 1.08 -15.05
C TYR A 157 -5.13 0.59 -16.47
N GLY A 158 -6.13 0.37 -17.33
CA GLY A 158 -5.93 -0.13 -18.69
C GLY A 158 -5.52 -1.60 -18.72
N CYS A 159 -6.43 -2.48 -18.25
CA CYS A 159 -6.26 -3.94 -18.26
C CYS A 159 -5.13 -4.52 -17.40
N LYS A 160 -4.52 -3.72 -16.51
CA LYS A 160 -3.50 -4.22 -15.57
C LYS A 160 -4.17 -4.96 -14.43
N LEU A 161 -3.78 -6.22 -14.25
CA LEU A 161 -4.28 -7.04 -13.17
C LEU A 161 -3.81 -6.51 -11.80
N ARG A 162 -4.72 -6.39 -10.85
CA ARG A 162 -4.49 -5.88 -9.50
C ARG A 162 -5.24 -6.72 -8.47
N TYR A 163 -4.54 -7.12 -7.43
CA TYR A 163 -5.21 -7.49 -6.19
C TYR A 163 -5.84 -6.23 -5.59
N ILE A 164 -7.09 -6.36 -5.18
CA ILE A 164 -7.78 -5.38 -4.35
C ILE A 164 -7.56 -5.79 -2.91
N LEU A 165 -6.95 -4.91 -2.13
CA LEU A 165 -6.68 -5.11 -0.73
C LEU A 165 -7.63 -4.25 0.09
N THR A 166 -8.26 -4.84 1.09
CA THR A 166 -9.16 -4.16 2.02
C THR A 166 -8.65 -4.28 3.44
N CYS A 167 -8.78 -3.21 4.22
CA CYS A 167 -8.54 -3.20 5.66
C CYS A 167 -9.73 -2.55 6.35
N GLU A 168 -10.56 -3.38 6.99
CA GLU A 168 -11.74 -2.96 7.73
C GLU A 168 -11.37 -2.57 9.17
N LYS A 169 -11.93 -1.46 9.66
CA LYS A 169 -11.76 -1.01 11.04
C LYS A 169 -12.40 -2.04 11.99
N ASN A 170 -11.63 -2.52 12.96
CA ASN A 170 -12.07 -3.48 13.99
C ASN A 170 -12.56 -4.85 13.46
N SER A 171 -12.11 -5.29 12.28
CA SER A 171 -12.50 -6.59 11.71
C SER A 171 -12.06 -7.77 12.59
N LYS A 172 -13.02 -8.63 12.96
CA LYS A 172 -12.79 -9.89 13.68
C LYS A 172 -13.32 -11.09 12.89
N LYS A 173 -13.02 -11.14 11.58
CA LYS A 173 -13.41 -12.29 10.75
C LYS A 173 -12.76 -13.56 11.27
N LEU A 174 -13.58 -14.59 11.44
CA LEU A 174 -13.17 -15.96 11.75
C LEU A 174 -13.30 -16.77 10.48
N TYR A 175 -12.31 -17.61 10.20
CA TYR A 175 -12.31 -18.49 9.04
C TYR A 175 -12.31 -19.94 9.49
N THR A 176 -13.00 -20.76 8.72
CA THR A 176 -13.17 -22.20 8.98
C THR A 176 -12.46 -23.05 7.94
N VAL A 177 -12.25 -22.52 6.73
CA VAL A 177 -11.58 -23.20 5.63
C VAL A 177 -10.34 -22.42 5.22
N TYR A 178 -9.24 -23.14 4.97
CA TYR A 178 -7.95 -22.57 4.59
C TYR A 178 -7.37 -23.36 3.41
N GLU A 179 -6.96 -22.64 2.38
CA GLU A 179 -6.34 -23.23 1.19
C GLU A 179 -5.08 -22.47 0.79
N ARG A 180 -4.07 -23.22 0.35
CA ARG A 180 -2.76 -22.67 -0.02
C ARG A 180 -2.59 -22.72 -1.53
N PHE A 181 -2.23 -21.59 -2.12
CA PHE A 181 -1.90 -21.47 -3.54
C PHE A 181 -0.52 -20.88 -3.72
N GLU A 182 0.22 -21.32 -4.73
CA GLU A 182 1.39 -20.59 -5.20
C GLU A 182 0.92 -19.27 -5.81
N ILE A 183 1.59 -18.15 -5.52
CA ILE A 183 1.11 -16.82 -5.93
C ILE A 183 1.06 -16.63 -7.45
N SER A 184 1.76 -17.48 -8.21
CA SER A 184 1.74 -17.52 -9.66
C SER A 184 0.49 -18.22 -10.22
N ASP A 185 -0.26 -18.98 -9.41
CA ASP A 185 -1.53 -19.60 -9.80
C ASP A 185 -2.66 -18.55 -9.77
N ILE A 186 -2.55 -17.59 -10.69
CA ILE A 186 -3.49 -16.48 -10.82
C ILE A 186 -4.92 -17.00 -11.09
N TYR A 187 -5.06 -18.08 -11.85
CA TYR A 187 -6.37 -18.65 -12.17
C TYR A 187 -7.02 -19.29 -10.94
N GLY A 188 -6.30 -20.16 -10.23
CA GLY A 188 -6.77 -20.76 -8.99
C GLY A 188 -7.14 -19.72 -7.96
N ILE A 189 -6.26 -18.75 -7.71
CA ILE A 189 -6.51 -17.64 -6.77
C ILE A 189 -7.74 -16.84 -7.19
N SER A 190 -7.87 -16.48 -8.48
CA SER A 190 -9.03 -15.74 -8.97
C SER A 190 -10.35 -16.48 -8.74
N LYS A 191 -10.37 -17.79 -8.97
CA LYS A 191 -11.55 -18.64 -8.77
C LYS A 191 -11.96 -18.66 -7.29
N MET A 192 -10.99 -18.79 -6.39
CA MET A 192 -11.22 -18.84 -4.96
C MET A 192 -11.71 -17.51 -4.40
N LEU A 193 -11.10 -16.39 -4.82
CA LEU A 193 -11.58 -15.05 -4.47
C LEU A 193 -13.02 -14.82 -4.97
N ALA A 194 -13.36 -15.27 -6.17
CA ALA A 194 -14.73 -15.21 -6.68
C ALA A 194 -15.72 -16.10 -5.91
N ALA A 195 -15.25 -17.18 -5.29
CA ALA A 195 -16.04 -18.04 -4.40
C ALA A 195 -16.20 -17.48 -2.97
N GLY A 196 -15.69 -16.28 -2.71
CA GLY A 196 -15.80 -15.57 -1.43
C GLY A 196 -14.69 -15.89 -0.43
N TYR A 197 -13.59 -16.52 -0.86
CA TYR A 197 -12.39 -16.59 -0.03
C TYR A 197 -11.68 -15.24 -0.02
N GLU A 198 -10.94 -14.97 1.05
CA GLU A 198 -10.07 -13.80 1.18
C GLU A 198 -8.62 -14.25 1.32
N GLY A 199 -7.69 -13.53 0.70
CA GLY A 199 -6.27 -13.73 0.96
C GLY A 199 -5.87 -13.14 2.30
N ILE A 200 -5.49 -14.00 3.24
CA ILE A 200 -5.21 -13.63 4.63
C ILE A 200 -3.72 -13.55 4.98
N ALA A 201 -2.86 -14.16 4.16
CA ALA A 201 -1.42 -14.08 4.32
C ALA A 201 -0.69 -14.34 2.99
N VAL A 202 0.43 -13.67 2.79
CA VAL A 202 1.40 -13.96 1.73
C VAL A 202 2.74 -14.20 2.38
N PHE A 203 3.42 -15.29 2.01
CA PHE A 203 4.65 -15.71 2.65
C PHE A 203 5.56 -16.42 1.65
N ARG A 204 6.85 -16.43 1.96
CA ARG A 204 7.85 -17.15 1.18
C ARG A 204 8.12 -18.49 1.87
N ASP A 205 8.11 -19.54 1.07
CA ASP A 205 8.46 -20.89 1.49
C ASP A 205 9.47 -21.43 0.46
N GLU A 206 10.68 -21.70 0.93
CA GLU A 206 11.86 -21.96 0.12
C GLU A 206 12.10 -20.88 -0.97
N ARG A 207 11.94 -21.25 -2.25
CA ARG A 207 12.11 -20.38 -3.42
C ARG A 207 10.78 -19.91 -4.01
N LYS A 208 9.66 -20.33 -3.44
CA LYS A 208 8.32 -20.01 -3.93
C LYS A 208 7.61 -19.06 -2.98
N ILE A 209 6.59 -18.39 -3.51
CA ILE A 209 5.76 -17.48 -2.73
C ILE A 209 4.34 -18.04 -2.77
N TYR A 210 3.72 -18.11 -1.61
CA TYR A 210 2.40 -18.67 -1.42
C TYR A 210 1.46 -17.62 -0.84
N ILE A 211 0.18 -17.83 -1.07
CA ILE A 211 -0.92 -17.11 -0.46
C ILE A 211 -1.81 -18.11 0.28
N TRP A 212 -2.20 -17.76 1.51
CA TRP A 212 -3.29 -18.43 2.22
C TRP A 212 -4.59 -17.72 1.88
N LEU A 213 -5.53 -18.48 1.31
CA LEU A 213 -6.91 -18.06 1.11
C LEU A 213 -7.78 -18.70 2.19
N ALA A 214 -8.72 -17.95 2.76
CA ALA A 214 -9.57 -18.46 3.82
C ALA A 214 -11.03 -18.00 3.67
N LYS A 215 -11.96 -18.81 4.16
CA LYS A 215 -13.41 -18.57 4.16
C LYS A 215 -14.05 -18.99 5.48
#